data_AF-A0A968XZU0-F1
#
_entry.id   AF-A0A968XZU0-F1
#
_cell.length_a   1.000
_cell.length_b   1.000
_cell.length_c   1.000
_cell.angle_alpha   90.00
_cell.angle_beta   90.00
_cell.angle_gamma   90.00
#
_symmetry.space_group_name_H-M   'P 1'
#
loop_
_entity.id
_entity.type
_entity.pdbx_description
1 polymer ?
#
loop_
_entity_poly.entity_id
_entity_poly.type
_entity_poly.pdbx_seq_one_letter_code
_entity_poly.pdbx_strand_id
1 'polypeptide(L)'
;MSGLKATALTISGIALWLAPPFLLTRKVPLHNLTTGATLIAGFACCLEARKLALKVAKEEDFEALKERAINADLLDEIGTASYVSEKQRRLEADAILASGSAEVEAKRKELEAAYDNDLHDSASASEHPDYPIYLEVRKAMEAGKSVTWIVENILKMGGRKFADGKAKLEAMLQQFEEEEE
;
A
#
# COMPACT_ATOMS: atom_id res chain seq x y z
N MET A 1 38.20 26.13 15.44
CA MET A 1 39.22 26.32 16.50
C MET A 1 38.62 25.89 17.82
N SER A 2 39.17 24.84 18.44
CA SER A 2 38.67 24.26 19.69
C SER A 2 38.62 25.32 20.80
N GLY A 3 37.44 25.51 21.43
CA GLY A 3 37.16 26.59 22.39
C GLY A 3 38.19 26.74 23.52
N LEU A 4 38.86 25.65 23.90
CA LEU A 4 39.95 25.64 24.90
C LEU A 4 41.12 26.58 24.54
N LYS A 5 41.45 26.70 23.24
CA LYS A 5 42.54 27.56 22.78
C LYS A 5 42.13 29.04 22.83
N ALA A 6 40.88 29.34 22.53
CA ALA A 6 40.33 30.69 22.62
C ALA A 6 40.22 31.16 24.08
N THR A 7 39.83 30.27 25.00
CA THR A 7 39.77 30.57 26.44
C THR A 7 41.17 30.74 27.05
N ALA A 8 42.14 29.91 26.66
CA ALA A 8 43.51 30.05 27.16
C ALA A 8 44.18 31.36 26.71
N LEU A 9 43.96 31.77 25.45
CA LEU A 9 44.50 33.03 24.91
C LEU A 9 43.85 34.28 25.53
N THR A 10 42.55 34.21 25.80
CA THR A 10 41.82 35.32 26.44
C THR A 10 42.23 35.48 27.91
N ILE A 11 42.36 34.38 28.65
CA ILE A 11 42.82 34.41 30.04
C ILE A 11 44.27 34.91 30.13
N SER A 12 45.17 34.45 29.25
CA SER A 12 46.56 34.90 29.24
C SER A 12 46.68 36.38 28.85
N GLY A 13 45.87 36.85 27.89
CA GLY A 13 45.79 38.27 27.54
C GLY A 13 45.31 39.15 28.70
N ILE A 14 44.28 38.71 29.43
CA ILE A 14 43.76 39.42 30.61
C ILE A 14 44.80 39.43 31.74
N ALA A 15 45.48 38.32 31.99
CA ALA A 15 46.54 38.25 33.00
C ALA A 15 47.74 39.15 32.66
N LEU A 16 48.14 39.20 31.38
CA LEU A 16 49.23 40.07 30.92
C LEU A 16 48.85 41.56 30.98
N TRP A 17 47.56 41.88 30.84
CA TRP A 17 47.02 43.24 30.97
C TRP A 17 46.88 43.68 32.44
N LEU A 18 46.61 42.74 33.36
CA LEU A 18 46.50 42.97 34.80
C LEU A 18 47.84 42.89 35.55
N ALA A 19 48.89 42.30 34.98
CA ALA A 19 50.21 42.17 35.62
C ALA A 19 50.97 43.51 35.86
N PRO A 20 50.96 44.50 34.94
CA PRO A 20 51.69 45.76 35.11
C PRO A 20 51.36 46.56 36.38
N PRO A 21 50.08 46.75 36.79
CA PRO A 21 49.77 47.54 37.99
C PRO A 21 50.28 46.94 39.31
N PHE A 22 50.52 45.62 39.36
CA PHE A 22 51.01 44.96 40.58
C PHE A 22 52.54 44.90 40.68
N LEU A 23 53.26 44.91 39.54
CA LEU A 23 54.72 44.80 39.50
C LEU A 23 55.44 46.16 39.45
N LEU A 24 54.79 47.24 39.00
CA LEU A 24 55.39 48.56 38.79
C LEU A 24 54.88 49.61 39.81
N THR A 25 54.83 49.26 41.09
CA THR A 25 54.44 50.17 42.20
C THR A 25 55.49 51.24 42.53
N ARG A 26 56.16 51.82 41.53
CA ARG A 26 56.94 53.05 41.70
C ARG A 26 56.05 54.22 41.32
N LYS A 27 55.84 55.15 42.26
CA LYS A 27 54.98 56.34 42.18
C LYS A 27 55.28 57.21 40.94
N VAL A 28 54.72 56.87 39.78
CA VAL A 28 54.78 57.71 38.58
C VAL A 28 53.35 58.06 38.18
N PRO A 29 52.96 59.36 38.18
CA PRO A 29 51.59 59.79 37.91
C PRO A 29 51.08 59.38 36.51
N LEU A 30 51.99 59.09 35.57
CA LEU A 30 51.68 58.56 34.24
C LEU A 30 51.00 57.17 34.28
N HIS A 31 51.35 56.32 35.26
CA HIS A 31 50.79 54.98 35.37
C HIS A 31 49.29 55.00 35.72
N ASN A 32 48.87 55.95 36.55
CA ASN A 32 47.45 56.10 36.90
C ASN A 32 46.63 56.61 35.70
N LEU A 33 47.22 57.43 34.84
CA LEU A 33 46.58 57.96 33.64
C LEU A 33 46.42 56.88 32.57
N THR A 34 47.45 56.06 32.34
CA THR A 34 47.36 54.93 31.40
C THR A 34 46.37 53.88 31.90
N THR A 35 46.36 53.56 33.21
CA THR A 35 45.40 52.62 33.79
C THR A 35 43.96 53.14 33.71
N GLY A 36 43.75 54.45 33.91
CA GLY A 36 42.44 55.07 33.73
C GLY A 36 41.97 55.03 32.26
N ALA A 37 42.87 55.32 31.32
CA ALA A 37 42.57 55.27 29.89
C ALA A 37 42.24 53.84 29.41
N THR A 38 42.95 52.83 29.91
CA THR A 38 42.71 51.43 29.55
C THR A 38 41.40 50.91 30.16
N LEU A 39 41.02 51.33 31.36
CA LEU A 39 39.71 51.04 31.93
C LEU A 39 38.57 51.65 31.10
N ILE A 40 38.68 52.93 30.71
CA ILE A 40 37.68 53.60 29.88
C ILE A 40 37.57 52.93 28.50
N ALA A 41 38.71 52.57 27.88
CA ALA A 41 38.73 51.83 26.62
C ALA A 41 38.10 50.44 26.75
N GLY A 42 38.35 49.74 27.86
CA GLY A 42 37.71 48.46 28.18
C GLY A 42 36.19 48.59 28.30
N PHE A 43 35.71 49.60 29.04
CA PHE A 43 34.27 49.88 29.15
C PHE A 43 33.64 50.23 27.80
N ALA A 44 34.30 51.05 26.98
CA ALA A 44 33.82 51.38 25.63
C ALA A 44 33.73 50.12 24.74
N CYS A 45 34.77 49.27 24.77
CA CYS A 45 34.78 47.99 24.04
C CYS A 45 33.65 47.06 24.50
N CYS A 46 33.40 46.93 25.81
CA CYS A 46 32.29 46.13 26.33
C CYS A 46 30.92 46.66 25.89
N LEU A 47 30.73 47.98 25.83
CA LEU A 47 29.47 48.58 25.37
C LEU A 47 29.24 48.37 23.88
N GLU A 48 30.27 48.49 23.05
CA GLU A 48 30.18 48.21 21.62
C GLU A 48 29.97 46.73 21.34
N ALA A 49 30.70 45.84 22.03
CA ALA A 49 30.50 44.40 21.94
C ALA A 49 29.07 44.00 22.33
N ARG A 50 28.49 44.62 23.38
CA ARG A 50 27.09 44.40 23.76
C ARG A 50 26.12 44.88 22.68
N LYS A 51 26.36 46.05 22.07
CA LYS A 51 25.52 46.54 20.96
C LYS A 51 25.59 45.61 19.76
N LEU A 52 26.77 45.08 19.44
CA LEU A 52 26.96 44.13 18.36
C LEU A 52 26.25 42.80 18.67
N ALA A 53 26.43 42.26 19.88
CA ALA A 53 25.76 41.03 20.31
C ALA A 53 24.22 41.17 20.28
N LEU A 54 23.67 42.33 20.64
CA LEU A 54 22.24 42.61 20.53
C LEU A 54 21.74 42.70 19.08
N LYS A 55 22.59 43.11 18.13
CA LYS A 55 22.23 43.10 16.70
C LYS A 55 22.26 41.68 16.15
N VAL A 56 23.33 40.94 16.45
CA VAL A 56 23.48 39.54 16.05
C VAL A 56 22.33 38.69 16.61
N ALA A 57 21.97 38.85 17.89
CA ALA A 57 20.84 38.13 18.47
C ALA A 57 19.51 38.41 17.74
N LYS A 58 19.28 39.67 17.30
CA LYS A 58 18.09 40.02 16.51
C LYS A 58 18.12 39.42 15.11
N GLU A 59 19.29 39.34 14.50
CA GLU A 59 19.48 38.70 13.19
C GLU A 59 19.26 37.19 13.28
N GLU A 60 19.83 36.54 14.29
CA GLU A 60 19.60 35.11 14.58
C GLU A 60 18.13 34.80 14.85
N ASP A 61 17.45 35.61 15.66
CA ASP A 61 16.01 35.46 15.93
C ASP A 61 15.19 35.60 14.63
N PHE A 62 15.56 36.53 13.75
CA PHE A 62 14.89 36.73 12.46
C PHE A 62 15.14 35.59 11.48
N GLU A 63 16.36 35.07 11.42
CA GLU A 63 16.72 33.90 10.60
C GLU A 63 15.97 32.65 11.08
N ALA A 64 15.92 32.42 12.39
CA ALA A 64 15.15 31.31 12.96
C ALA A 64 13.65 31.42 12.65
N LEU A 65 13.10 32.64 12.65
CA LEU A 65 11.71 32.89 12.27
C LEU A 65 11.47 32.61 10.78
N LYS A 66 12.41 33.03 9.92
CA LYS A 66 12.37 32.77 8.48
C LYS A 66 12.44 31.27 8.17
N GLU A 67 13.32 30.53 8.83
CA GLU A 67 13.42 29.08 8.67
C GLU A 67 12.13 28.37 9.08
N ARG A 68 11.51 28.79 10.19
CA ARG A 68 10.21 28.24 10.62
C ARG A 68 9.10 28.52 9.62
N ALA A 69 9.05 29.72 9.06
CA ALA A 69 8.06 30.08 8.04
C ALA A 69 8.24 29.23 6.78
N ILE A 70 9.47 29.13 6.26
CA ILE A 70 9.77 28.29 5.08
C ILE A 70 9.40 26.83 5.34
N ASN A 71 9.73 26.29 6.51
CA ASN A 71 9.43 24.91 6.83
C ASN A 71 7.91 24.67 6.94
N ALA A 72 7.15 25.62 7.48
CA ALA A 72 5.70 25.53 7.54
C ALA A 72 5.09 25.51 6.12
N ASP A 73 5.55 26.38 5.23
CA ASP A 73 5.07 26.44 3.84
C ASP A 73 5.41 25.13 3.09
N LEU A 74 6.64 24.61 3.24
CA LEU A 74 7.04 23.34 2.64
C LEU A 74 6.20 22.16 3.14
N LEU A 75 5.87 22.12 4.43
CA LEU A 75 5.01 21.08 4.99
C LEU A 75 3.59 21.16 4.43
N ASP A 76 3.06 22.35 4.20
CA ASP A 76 1.74 22.54 3.59
C ASP A 76 1.74 22.13 2.10
N GLU A 77 2.78 22.50 1.35
CA GLU A 77 2.97 22.07 -0.04
C GLU A 77 3.10 20.54 -0.16
N ILE A 78 3.87 19.90 0.72
CA ILE A 78 3.98 18.44 0.76
C ILE A 78 2.65 17.81 1.17
N GLY A 79 1.96 18.38 2.16
CA GLY A 79 0.65 17.92 2.64
C GLY A 79 -0.38 17.94 1.52
N THR A 80 -0.52 19.06 0.83
CA THR A 80 -1.43 19.24 -0.31
C THR A 80 -1.06 18.33 -1.49
N ALA A 81 0.21 18.23 -1.86
CA ALA A 81 0.67 17.32 -2.91
C ALA A 81 0.38 15.85 -2.57
N SER A 82 0.63 15.44 -1.32
CA SER A 82 0.33 14.08 -0.87
C SER A 82 -1.17 13.78 -0.93
N TYR A 83 -2.00 14.70 -0.45
CA TYR A 83 -3.47 14.57 -0.48
C TYR A 83 -4.01 14.46 -1.91
N VAL A 84 -3.53 15.31 -2.82
CA VAL A 84 -3.91 15.25 -4.24
C VAL A 84 -3.50 13.91 -4.85
N SER A 85 -2.27 13.44 -4.55
CA SER A 85 -1.79 12.15 -5.04
C SER A 85 -2.63 10.96 -4.53
N GLU A 86 -3.09 11.00 -3.27
CA GLU A 86 -3.93 9.96 -2.71
C GLU A 86 -5.33 10.00 -3.31
N LYS A 87 -5.88 11.20 -3.49
CA LYS A 87 -7.18 11.38 -4.14
C LYS A 87 -7.16 10.84 -5.56
N GLN A 88 -6.10 11.11 -6.32
CA GLN A 88 -5.94 10.58 -7.67
C GLN A 88 -5.83 9.05 -7.68
N ARG A 89 -5.01 8.46 -6.79
CA ARG A 89 -4.92 7.00 -6.66
C ARG A 89 -6.25 6.33 -6.31
N ARG A 90 -7.08 6.98 -5.47
CA ARG A 90 -8.44 6.49 -5.18
C ARG A 90 -9.34 6.54 -6.40
N LEU A 91 -9.34 7.64 -7.14
CA LEU A 91 -10.14 7.77 -8.36
C LEU A 91 -9.73 6.74 -9.41
N GLU A 92 -8.42 6.48 -9.57
CA GLU A 92 -7.91 5.44 -10.46
C GLU A 92 -8.32 4.04 -10.00
N ALA A 93 -8.25 3.75 -8.69
CA ALA A 93 -8.71 2.47 -8.14
C ALA A 93 -10.23 2.27 -8.32
N ASP A 94 -11.03 3.31 -8.04
CA ASP A 94 -12.48 3.30 -8.23
C ASP A 94 -12.84 3.11 -9.71
N ALA A 95 -12.09 3.73 -10.62
CA ALA A 95 -12.27 3.54 -12.06
C ALA A 95 -11.98 2.10 -12.50
N ILE A 96 -10.93 1.46 -11.97
CA ILE A 96 -10.58 0.06 -12.26
C ILE A 96 -11.66 -0.90 -11.70
N LEU A 97 -12.16 -0.64 -10.49
CA LEU A 97 -13.24 -1.43 -9.89
C LEU A 97 -14.53 -1.28 -10.69
N ALA A 98 -14.87 -0.06 -11.12
CA ALA A 98 -16.04 0.20 -11.95
C ALA A 98 -15.91 -0.47 -13.34
N SER A 99 -14.76 -0.37 -14.01
CA SER A 99 -14.55 -1.00 -15.31
C SER A 99 -14.58 -2.53 -15.23
N GLY A 100 -13.98 -3.11 -14.18
CA GLY A 100 -14.02 -4.55 -13.94
C GLY A 100 -15.44 -5.06 -13.71
N SER A 101 -16.28 -4.29 -13.00
CA SER A 101 -17.67 -4.67 -12.77
C SER A 101 -18.50 -4.70 -14.05
N ALA A 102 -18.37 -3.69 -14.92
CA ALA A 102 -19.12 -3.61 -16.17
C ALA A 102 -18.69 -4.69 -17.18
N GLU A 103 -17.38 -4.98 -17.28
CA GLU A 103 -16.86 -6.03 -18.17
C GLU A 103 -17.25 -7.43 -17.68
N VAL A 104 -17.22 -7.67 -16.37
CA VAL A 104 -17.66 -8.94 -15.77
C VAL A 104 -19.17 -9.12 -15.95
N GLU A 105 -19.97 -8.07 -15.79
CA GLU A 105 -21.42 -8.14 -16.01
C GLU A 105 -21.77 -8.40 -17.49
N ALA A 106 -21.02 -7.80 -18.42
CA ALA A 106 -21.16 -8.06 -19.85
C ALA A 106 -20.82 -9.51 -20.21
N LYS A 107 -19.68 -10.04 -19.71
CA LYS A 107 -19.30 -11.45 -19.90
C LYS A 107 -20.30 -12.40 -19.25
N ARG A 108 -20.88 -12.05 -18.09
CA ARG A 108 -21.92 -12.85 -17.43
C ARG A 108 -23.18 -12.94 -18.29
N LYS A 109 -23.62 -11.82 -18.89
CA LYS A 109 -24.77 -11.79 -19.80
C LYS A 109 -24.52 -12.59 -21.09
N GLU A 110 -23.31 -12.51 -21.64
CA GLU A 110 -22.91 -13.30 -22.80
C GLU A 110 -22.92 -14.80 -22.50
N LEU A 111 -22.44 -15.19 -21.31
CA LEU A 111 -22.41 -16.59 -20.86
C LEU A 111 -23.82 -17.13 -20.56
N GLU A 112 -24.69 -16.31 -19.95
CA GLU A 112 -26.11 -16.66 -19.77
C GLU A 112 -26.82 -16.84 -21.12
N ALA A 113 -26.56 -15.96 -22.10
CA ALA A 113 -27.14 -16.08 -23.44
C ALA A 113 -26.64 -17.33 -24.21
N ALA A 114 -25.36 -17.69 -24.05
CA ALA A 114 -24.82 -18.93 -24.62
C ALA A 114 -25.47 -20.17 -24.00
N TYR A 115 -25.66 -20.17 -22.68
CA TYR A 115 -26.29 -21.28 -21.96
C TYR A 115 -27.77 -21.46 -22.32
N ASP A 116 -28.52 -20.35 -22.44
CA ASP A 116 -29.93 -20.38 -22.86
C ASP A 116 -30.09 -20.87 -24.32
N ASN A 117 -29.17 -20.50 -25.21
CA ASN A 117 -29.16 -21.01 -26.59
C ASN A 117 -28.83 -22.50 -26.65
N ASP A 118 -27.81 -22.97 -25.91
CA ASP A 118 -27.47 -24.39 -25.86
C ASP A 118 -28.61 -25.23 -25.25
N LEU A 119 -29.36 -24.70 -24.27
CA LEU A 119 -30.54 -25.37 -23.74
C LEU A 119 -31.68 -25.47 -24.76
N HIS A 120 -31.78 -24.50 -25.69
CA HIS A 120 -32.82 -24.48 -26.71
C HIS A 120 -32.48 -25.38 -27.91
N ASP A 121 -31.20 -25.49 -28.28
CA ASP A 121 -30.74 -26.44 -29.31
C ASP A 121 -30.70 -27.90 -28.79
N SER A 122 -30.53 -28.10 -27.48
CA SER A 122 -30.64 -29.42 -26.83
C SER A 122 -32.07 -29.97 -26.75
N ALA A 123 -33.10 -29.15 -27.00
CA ALA A 123 -34.49 -29.59 -27.00
C ALA A 123 -34.92 -30.28 -28.32
N SER A 124 -34.05 -30.33 -29.33
CA SER A 124 -34.38 -30.85 -30.67
C SER A 124 -33.66 -32.15 -31.04
N ALA A 125 -33.06 -32.88 -30.10
CA ALA A 125 -32.39 -34.16 -30.39
C ALA A 125 -32.74 -35.26 -29.39
N SER A 126 -33.91 -35.89 -29.56
CA SER A 126 -34.09 -37.36 -29.61
C SER A 126 -35.59 -37.70 -29.45
N GLU A 127 -36.29 -37.97 -30.55
CA GLU A 127 -37.66 -38.50 -30.58
C GLU A 127 -37.75 -39.99 -30.18
N HIS A 128 -36.82 -40.51 -29.37
CA HIS A 128 -36.90 -41.89 -28.89
C HIS A 128 -37.51 -41.94 -27.48
N PRO A 129 -38.75 -42.43 -27.31
CA PRO A 129 -39.41 -42.49 -25.99
C PRO A 129 -38.67 -43.36 -24.96
N ASP A 130 -37.72 -44.20 -25.42
CA ASP A 130 -36.89 -45.06 -24.57
C ASP A 130 -35.49 -44.46 -24.24
N TYR A 131 -35.11 -43.30 -24.80
CA TYR A 131 -33.82 -42.63 -24.54
C TYR A 131 -33.57 -42.26 -23.06
N PRO A 132 -34.53 -41.70 -22.30
CA PRO A 132 -34.31 -41.40 -20.87
C PRO A 132 -34.10 -42.67 -20.04
N ILE A 133 -34.73 -43.79 -20.43
CA ILE A 133 -34.59 -45.08 -19.76
C ILE A 133 -33.20 -45.66 -20.04
N TYR A 134 -32.69 -45.52 -21.27
CA TYR A 134 -31.33 -45.92 -21.63
C TYR A 134 -30.25 -45.20 -20.81
N LEU A 135 -30.37 -43.89 -20.59
CA LEU A 135 -29.42 -43.13 -19.76
C LEU A 135 -29.35 -43.64 -18.31
N GLU A 136 -30.48 -44.04 -17.74
CA GLU A 136 -30.53 -44.63 -16.39
C GLU A 136 -29.88 -46.02 -16.34
N VAL A 137 -30.11 -46.84 -17.37
CA VAL A 137 -29.46 -48.15 -17.54
C VAL A 137 -27.95 -47.99 -17.61
N ARG A 138 -27.43 -47.06 -18.43
CA ARG A 138 -25.99 -46.80 -18.57
C ARG A 138 -25.36 -46.38 -17.25
N LYS A 139 -25.96 -45.41 -16.55
CA LYS A 139 -25.50 -44.99 -15.21
C LYS A 139 -25.49 -46.15 -14.21
N ALA A 140 -26.45 -47.06 -14.27
CA ALA A 140 -26.51 -48.22 -13.41
C ALA A 140 -25.41 -49.26 -13.73
N MET A 141 -25.07 -49.44 -15.02
CA MET A 141 -23.96 -50.30 -15.43
C MET A 141 -22.60 -49.72 -15.04
N GLU A 142 -22.38 -48.42 -15.24
CA GLU A 142 -21.16 -47.71 -14.81
C GLU A 142 -20.98 -47.75 -13.28
N ALA A 143 -22.08 -47.72 -12.53
CA ALA A 143 -22.08 -47.92 -11.08
C ALA A 143 -21.88 -49.40 -10.65
N GLY A 144 -21.65 -50.32 -11.60
CA GLY A 144 -21.36 -51.73 -11.33
C GLY A 144 -22.56 -52.55 -10.87
N LYS A 145 -23.79 -52.11 -11.14
CA LYS A 145 -25.00 -52.85 -10.74
C LYS A 145 -25.25 -54.04 -11.66
N SER A 146 -25.82 -55.12 -11.11
CA SER A 146 -26.08 -56.33 -11.87
C SER A 146 -27.21 -56.16 -12.88
N VAL A 147 -27.14 -56.91 -13.98
CA VAL A 147 -28.20 -57.00 -15.01
C VAL A 147 -29.56 -57.33 -14.40
N THR A 148 -29.59 -58.22 -13.41
CA THR A 148 -30.81 -58.56 -12.66
C THR A 148 -31.43 -57.35 -11.95
N TRP A 149 -30.60 -56.53 -11.33
CA TRP A 149 -31.03 -55.33 -10.62
C TRP A 149 -31.61 -54.29 -11.58
N ILE A 150 -30.98 -54.12 -12.74
CA ILE A 150 -31.41 -53.18 -13.79
C ILE A 150 -32.78 -53.58 -14.35
N VAL A 151 -32.97 -54.87 -14.67
CA VAL A 151 -34.25 -55.38 -15.20
C VAL A 151 -35.39 -55.22 -14.18
N GLU A 152 -35.12 -55.42 -12.89
CA GLU A 152 -36.14 -55.33 -11.84
C GLU A 152 -36.45 -53.89 -11.42
N ASN A 153 -35.44 -53.03 -11.30
CA ASN A 153 -35.62 -51.70 -10.71
C ASN A 153 -35.81 -50.60 -11.76
N ILE A 154 -35.15 -50.70 -12.92
CA ILE A 154 -35.25 -49.69 -13.98
C ILE A 154 -36.34 -50.09 -14.98
N LEU A 155 -36.25 -51.30 -15.53
CA LEU A 155 -37.24 -51.79 -16.50
C LEU A 155 -38.54 -52.30 -15.85
N LYS A 156 -38.57 -52.48 -14.51
CA LYS A 156 -39.72 -52.97 -13.75
C LYS A 156 -40.29 -54.31 -14.26
N MET A 157 -39.44 -55.16 -14.82
CA MET A 157 -39.81 -56.44 -15.44
C MET A 157 -39.21 -57.64 -14.69
N GLY A 158 -39.52 -57.77 -13.40
CA GLY A 158 -39.08 -58.89 -12.56
C GLY A 158 -39.93 -60.16 -12.66
N GLY A 159 -39.47 -61.23 -12.02
CA GLY A 159 -40.21 -62.48 -11.84
C GLY A 159 -40.53 -63.20 -13.15
N ARG A 160 -41.82 -63.38 -13.47
CA ARG A 160 -42.26 -64.15 -14.66
C ARG A 160 -41.93 -63.48 -15.99
N LYS A 161 -41.64 -62.17 -15.99
CA LYS A 161 -41.28 -61.37 -17.18
C LYS A 161 -39.79 -61.06 -17.27
N PHE A 162 -38.97 -61.70 -16.43
CA PHE A 162 -37.53 -61.44 -16.40
C PHE A 162 -36.83 -61.75 -17.72
N ALA A 163 -37.25 -62.81 -18.42
CA ALA A 163 -36.72 -63.16 -19.74
C ALA A 163 -36.99 -62.06 -20.78
N ASP A 164 -38.22 -61.52 -20.80
CA ASP A 164 -38.60 -60.42 -21.70
C ASP A 164 -37.85 -59.13 -21.34
N GLY A 165 -37.65 -58.87 -20.04
CA GLY A 165 -36.91 -57.71 -19.57
C GLY A 165 -35.42 -57.75 -19.92
N LYS A 166 -34.82 -58.95 -19.89
CA LYS A 166 -33.45 -59.16 -20.34
C LYS A 166 -33.30 -58.93 -21.85
N ALA A 167 -34.24 -59.45 -22.66
CA ALA A 167 -34.23 -59.23 -24.11
C ALA A 167 -34.42 -57.75 -24.47
N LYS A 168 -35.29 -57.03 -23.74
CA LYS A 168 -35.48 -55.58 -23.94
C LYS A 168 -34.22 -54.78 -23.58
N LEU A 169 -33.53 -55.16 -22.49
CA LEU A 169 -32.28 -54.54 -22.10
C LEU A 169 -31.17 -54.74 -23.15
N GLU A 170 -31.01 -55.96 -23.65
CA GLU A 170 -30.03 -56.28 -24.70
C GLU A 170 -30.35 -55.52 -26.01
N ALA A 171 -31.62 -55.42 -26.39
CA ALA A 171 -32.05 -54.65 -27.56
C ALA A 171 -31.78 -53.15 -27.42
N MET A 172 -32.01 -52.56 -26.24
CA MET A 172 -31.68 -51.15 -25.98
C MET A 172 -30.18 -50.91 -26.04
N LEU A 173 -29.38 -51.80 -25.45
CA LEU A 173 -27.92 -51.65 -25.49
C LEU A 173 -27.40 -51.73 -26.93
N GLN A 174 -27.88 -52.68 -27.74
CA GLN A 174 -27.48 -52.78 -29.15
C GLN A 174 -27.90 -51.56 -29.97
N GLN A 175 -29.14 -51.09 -29.80
CA GLN A 175 -29.66 -49.95 -30.56
C GLN A 175 -28.84 -48.66 -30.34
N PHE A 176 -28.39 -48.42 -29.11
CA PHE A 176 -27.66 -47.20 -28.76
C PHE A 176 -26.13 -47.38 -28.77
N GLU A 177 -25.61 -48.60 -28.83
CA GLU A 177 -24.19 -48.89 -29.09
C GLU A 177 -23.86 -48.73 -30.59
N GLU A 178 -24.80 -49.05 -31.49
CA GLU A 178 -24.68 -48.76 -32.93
C GLU A 178 -24.83 -47.26 -33.28
N GLU A 179 -25.42 -46.45 -32.40
CA GLU A 179 -25.52 -44.98 -32.58
C GLU A 179 -24.29 -44.21 -32.04
N GLU A 180 -23.38 -44.87 -31.31
CA GLU A 180 -22.15 -44.25 -30.76
C GLU A 180 -20.87 -44.47 -31.62
N GLU A 181 -20.93 -45.26 -32.71
CA GLU A 181 -19.88 -45.37 -33.75
C GLU A 181 -20.10 -44.43 -34.95
#